data_AF-A0A1U7CW98-F1
#
_entry.id   AF-A0A1U7CW98-F1
#
_cell.length_a   1.000
_cell.length_b   1.000
_cell.length_c   1.000
_cell.angle_alpha   90.00
_cell.angle_beta   90.00
_cell.angle_gamma   90.00
#
_symmetry.space_group_name_H-M   'P 1'
#
loop_
_entity.id
_entity.type
_entity.pdbx_description
1 polymer ?
#
loop_
_entity_poly.entity_id
_entity_poly.type
_entity_poly.pdbx_seq_one_letter_code
_entity_poly.pdbx_strand_id
1 'polypeptide(L)'
;MNRNKPIVMRREGVPAAVKAPMERRLPVVPDFVHSRILAFTAENSHGVGVRKDRHGFTLFREDTGDPVARLRPQGEHQFAVLYWSRFGQRWRTIGDFGDMILRLDDALDFIAVDPMGCFWL
;
A
#
# COMPACT_ATOMS: atom_id res chain seq x y z
N MET A 1 -40.87 54.27 -0.91
CA MET A 1 -41.50 53.13 -1.61
C MET A 1 -40.42 52.19 -2.09
N ASN A 2 -40.57 50.92 -1.71
CA ASN A 2 -39.69 49.78 -1.98
C ASN A 2 -39.50 49.50 -3.48
N ARG A 3 -38.37 48.88 -3.88
CA ARG A 3 -38.31 47.46 -4.33
C ARG A 3 -36.96 47.06 -4.97
N ASN A 4 -36.36 46.03 -4.33
CA ASN A 4 -35.56 44.92 -4.84
C ASN A 4 -34.27 45.14 -5.66
N LYS A 5 -33.14 44.77 -5.03
CA LYS A 5 -32.01 44.10 -5.70
C LYS A 5 -31.80 42.71 -5.04
N PRO A 6 -31.47 41.67 -5.83
CA PRO A 6 -31.51 40.28 -5.39
C PRO A 6 -30.35 39.92 -4.44
N ILE A 7 -30.67 39.08 -3.45
CA ILE A 7 -29.71 38.35 -2.62
C ILE A 7 -29.66 36.92 -3.18
N VAL A 8 -28.51 36.46 -3.70
CA VAL A 8 -28.20 35.03 -3.80
C VAL A 8 -26.69 34.79 -3.63
N MET A 9 -26.36 34.21 -2.47
CA MET A 9 -25.27 33.29 -2.10
C MET A 9 -23.82 33.55 -2.61
N ARG A 10 -22.99 34.05 -1.70
CA ARG A 10 -21.57 33.67 -1.64
C ARG A 10 -21.49 32.18 -1.32
N ARG A 11 -20.75 31.41 -2.11
CA ARG A 11 -20.33 30.05 -1.75
C ARG A 11 -19.33 30.16 -0.60
N GLU A 12 -19.76 29.81 0.61
CA GLU A 12 -18.85 29.58 1.72
C GLU A 12 -17.89 28.46 1.35
N GLY A 13 -16.59 28.72 1.50
CA GLY A 13 -15.55 27.76 1.22
C GLY A 13 -15.73 26.52 2.10
N VAL A 14 -15.62 25.36 1.47
CA VAL A 14 -15.53 24.08 2.16
C VAL A 14 -14.35 24.16 3.14
N PRO A 15 -14.54 23.97 4.46
CA PRO A 15 -13.41 23.95 5.38
C PRO A 15 -12.55 22.73 5.06
N ALA A 16 -11.27 22.99 4.81
CA ALA A 16 -10.25 21.96 4.63
C ALA A 16 -10.34 20.96 5.78
N ALA A 17 -10.51 19.69 5.43
CA ALA A 17 -10.52 18.58 6.38
C ALA A 17 -9.33 18.74 7.34
N VAL A 18 -9.67 18.94 8.62
CA VAL A 18 -8.73 18.97 9.72
C VAL A 18 -7.98 17.64 9.70
N LYS A 19 -6.71 17.66 9.31
CA LYS A 19 -5.83 16.49 9.39
C LYS A 19 -5.76 16.10 10.86
N ALA A 20 -6.34 14.95 11.19
CA ALA A 20 -6.23 14.35 12.51
C ALA A 20 -4.76 14.31 12.95
N PRO A 21 -4.46 14.57 14.23
CA PRO A 21 -3.10 14.58 14.72
C PRO A 21 -2.51 13.20 14.50
N MET A 22 -1.41 13.17 13.73
CA MET A 22 -0.58 12.01 13.47
C MET A 22 -0.21 11.38 14.82
N GLU A 23 -0.95 10.32 15.19
CA GLU A 23 -0.60 9.47 16.32
C GLU A 23 0.88 9.13 16.18
N ARG A 24 1.58 9.30 17.29
CA ARG A 24 3.04 9.22 17.37
C ARG A 24 3.45 7.87 16.79
N ARG A 25 3.96 7.90 15.55
CA ARG A 25 4.53 6.75 14.84
C ARG A 25 5.71 6.25 15.65
N LEU A 26 5.47 5.32 16.57
CA LEU A 26 6.55 4.53 17.13
C LEU A 26 7.16 3.71 15.97
N PRO A 27 8.49 3.57 15.91
CA PRO A 27 9.12 2.83 14.84
C PRO A 27 8.68 1.37 14.94
N VAL A 28 7.94 0.89 13.93
CA VAL A 28 7.87 -0.55 13.62
C VAL A 28 9.31 -1.03 13.60
N VAL A 29 9.70 -1.94 14.51
CA VAL A 29 11.07 -2.46 14.59
C VAL A 29 11.38 -3.09 13.24
N PRO A 30 12.16 -2.42 12.36
CA PRO A 30 12.18 -2.79 10.95
C PRO A 30 12.79 -4.17 10.71
N ASP A 31 13.56 -4.65 11.69
CA ASP A 31 14.27 -5.91 11.66
C ASP A 31 13.33 -7.10 11.83
N PHE A 32 12.24 -6.98 12.59
CA PHE A 32 11.26 -8.06 12.73
C PHE A 32 10.49 -8.28 11.42
N VAL A 33 9.98 -7.19 10.82
CA VAL A 33 9.23 -7.26 9.55
C VAL A 33 10.12 -7.78 8.43
N HIS A 34 11.36 -7.29 8.34
CA HIS A 34 12.30 -7.77 7.35
C HIS A 34 12.61 -9.26 7.54
N SER A 35 12.87 -9.68 8.77
CA SER A 35 13.15 -11.10 9.09
C SER A 35 11.97 -12.01 8.76
N ARG A 36 10.73 -11.55 9.00
CA ARG A 36 9.54 -12.34 8.68
C ARG A 36 9.33 -12.48 7.18
N ILE A 37 9.55 -11.41 6.41
CA ILE A 37 9.48 -11.46 4.95
C ILE A 37 10.58 -12.38 4.38
N LEU A 38 11.79 -12.33 4.95
CA LEU A 38 12.89 -13.24 4.57
C LEU A 38 12.56 -14.71 4.85
N ALA A 39 11.97 -15.00 6.01
CA ALA A 39 11.50 -16.35 6.33
C ALA A 39 10.44 -16.81 5.31
N PHE A 40 9.47 -15.96 4.99
CA PHE A 40 8.47 -16.24 3.96
C PHE A 40 9.10 -16.53 2.59
N THR A 41 10.09 -15.75 2.14
CA THR A 41 10.77 -16.00 0.86
C THR A 41 11.58 -17.30 0.85
N ALA A 42 12.11 -17.72 2.00
CA ALA A 42 12.80 -18.99 2.12
C ALA A 42 11.84 -20.19 2.12
N GLU A 43 10.66 -20.04 2.75
CA GLU A 43 9.60 -21.04 2.80
C GLU A 43 8.89 -21.20 1.44
N ASN A 44 8.75 -20.11 0.69
CA ASN A 44 8.05 -20.07 -0.58
C ASN A 44 9.05 -20.07 -1.72
N SER A 45 9.24 -21.22 -2.38
CA SER A 45 10.25 -21.50 -3.42
C SER A 45 10.07 -20.73 -4.75
N HIS A 46 9.43 -19.56 -4.73
CA HIS A 46 9.16 -18.74 -5.90
C HIS A 46 10.38 -17.94 -6.39
N GLY A 47 11.55 -18.07 -5.76
CA GLY A 47 12.78 -17.35 -6.16
C GLY A 47 12.61 -15.84 -6.03
N VAL A 48 12.17 -15.40 -4.85
CA VAL A 48 11.78 -14.01 -4.59
C VAL A 48 12.73 -13.41 -3.56
N GLY A 49 13.34 -12.29 -3.90
CA GLY A 49 14.13 -11.47 -2.99
C GLY A 49 13.28 -10.38 -2.35
N VAL A 50 13.76 -9.83 -1.23
CA VAL A 50 13.16 -8.66 -0.57
C VAL A 50 14.13 -7.49 -0.53
N ARG A 51 13.63 -6.31 -0.86
CA ARG A 51 14.35 -5.05 -0.71
C ARG A 51 13.54 -4.11 0.16
N LYS A 52 14.17 -3.60 1.22
CA LYS A 52 13.62 -2.50 2.02
C LYS A 52 13.92 -1.17 1.34
N ASP A 53 12.87 -0.42 1.02
CA ASP A 53 12.93 0.93 0.48
C ASP A 53 12.42 1.95 1.52
N ARG A 54 12.60 3.27 1.27
CA ARG A 54 12.09 4.34 2.16
C ARG A 54 10.57 4.27 2.42
N HIS A 55 9.83 3.63 1.52
CA HIS A 55 8.37 3.60 1.53
C HIS A 55 7.78 2.23 1.90
N GLY A 56 8.60 1.26 2.29
CA GLY A 56 8.13 -0.09 2.65
C GLY A 56 9.05 -1.19 2.14
N PHE A 57 8.49 -2.36 1.92
CA PHE A 57 9.21 -3.56 1.48
C PHE A 57 8.75 -3.93 0.07
N THR A 58 9.69 -4.18 -0.82
CA THR A 58 9.43 -4.61 -2.19
C THR A 58 9.93 -6.03 -2.35
N LEU A 59 9.04 -6.92 -2.79
CA LEU A 59 9.34 -8.26 -3.24
C LEU A 59 9.66 -8.20 -4.74
N PHE A 60 10.75 -8.85 -5.16
CA PHE A 60 11.19 -8.88 -6.55
C PHE A 60 11.64 -10.29 -6.92
N ARG A 61 11.49 -10.69 -8.19
CA ARG A 61 12.03 -11.99 -8.62
C ARG A 61 13.55 -11.93 -8.68
N GLU A 62 14.23 -12.96 -8.18
CA GLU A 62 15.70 -13.03 -8.18
C GLU A 62 16.27 -13.31 -9.57
N ASP A 63 15.51 -13.98 -10.44
CA ASP A 63 15.92 -14.34 -11.80
C ASP A 63 15.95 -13.14 -12.76
N THR A 64 14.93 -12.29 -12.71
CA THR A 64 14.80 -11.13 -13.61
C THR A 64 15.05 -9.78 -12.93
N GLY A 65 14.97 -9.73 -11.60
CA GLY A 65 14.98 -8.48 -10.83
C GLY A 65 13.65 -7.71 -10.90
N ASP A 66 12.62 -8.27 -11.53
CA ASP A 66 11.34 -7.59 -11.70
C ASP A 66 10.61 -7.43 -10.37
N PRO A 67 10.01 -6.25 -10.10
CA PRO A 67 9.15 -6.09 -8.95
C PRO A 67 7.89 -6.97 -9.07
N VAL A 68 7.51 -7.60 -7.97
CA VAL A 68 6.34 -8.47 -7.86
C VAL A 68 5.26 -7.76 -7.04
N ALA A 69 5.58 -7.49 -5.78
CA ALA A 69 4.66 -6.91 -4.81
C ALA A 69 5.38 -5.88 -3.95
N ARG A 70 4.61 -4.94 -3.40
CA ARG A 70 5.11 -3.96 -2.47
C ARG A 70 4.18 -3.83 -1.28
N LEU A 71 4.76 -3.96 -0.09
CA LEU A 71 4.11 -3.77 1.19
C LEU A 71 4.43 -2.36 1.70
N ARG A 72 3.41 -1.50 1.77
CA ARG A 72 3.54 -0.14 2.29
C ARG A 72 2.95 -0.06 3.70
N PRO A 73 3.74 0.28 4.74
CA PRO A 73 3.21 0.44 6.09
C PRO A 73 2.13 1.53 6.14
N GLN A 74 0.93 1.19 6.63
CA GLN A 74 -0.18 2.12 6.87
C GLN A 74 -0.49 2.28 8.38
N GLY A 75 -0.01 1.35 9.21
CA GLY A 75 -0.10 1.39 10.66
C GLY A 75 1.03 0.59 11.30
N GLU A 76 0.89 0.22 12.57
CA GLU A 76 1.93 -0.54 13.30
C GLU A 76 2.19 -1.90 12.66
N HIS A 77 1.13 -2.67 12.38
CA HIS A 77 1.23 -4.02 11.82
C HIS A 77 0.38 -4.20 10.56
N GLN A 78 0.07 -3.08 9.89
CA GLN A 78 -0.82 -3.04 8.73
C GLN A 78 -0.08 -2.52 7.51
N PHE A 79 -0.26 -3.23 6.40
CA PHE A 79 0.43 -2.98 5.14
C PHE A 79 -0.58 -2.89 4.02
N ALA A 80 -0.54 -1.80 3.25
CA ALA A 80 -1.17 -1.76 1.95
C ALA A 80 -0.39 -2.64 0.98
N VAL A 81 -1.08 -3.53 0.28
CA VAL A 81 -0.53 -4.43 -0.72
C VAL A 81 -0.70 -3.80 -2.10
N LEU A 82 0.42 -3.64 -2.81
CA LEU A 82 0.45 -3.17 -4.18
C LEU A 82 1.09 -4.22 -5.09
N TYR A 83 0.61 -4.32 -6.32
CA TYR A 83 1.23 -5.15 -7.36
C TYR A 83 1.94 -4.29 -8.41
N TRP A 84 2.93 -4.87 -9.06
CA TRP A 84 3.59 -4.24 -10.19
C TRP A 84 2.84 -4.55 -11.49
N SER A 85 2.25 -3.52 -12.11
CA SER A 85 1.65 -3.68 -13.43
C SER A 85 2.74 -3.70 -14.49
N ARG A 86 3.02 -4.86 -15.08
CA ARG A 86 3.98 -5.01 -16.20
C ARG A 86 3.58 -4.17 -17.42
N PHE A 87 2.28 -4.12 -17.74
CA PHE A 87 1.77 -3.31 -18.86
C PHE A 87 1.92 -1.80 -18.63
N GLY A 88 1.59 -1.32 -17.42
CA GLY A 88 1.65 0.10 -17.09
C GLY A 88 2.99 0.57 -16.52
N GLN A 89 3.95 -0.35 -16.33
CA GLN A 89 5.21 -0.17 -15.61
C GLN A 89 5.08 0.70 -14.35
N ARG A 90 4.07 0.39 -13.53
CA ARG A 90 3.76 1.17 -12.33
C ARG A 90 3.13 0.31 -11.25
N TRP A 91 3.29 0.76 -10.00
CA TRP A 91 2.59 0.21 -8.85
C TRP A 91 1.09 0.49 -8.91
N ARG A 92 0.28 -0.51 -8.60
CA ARG A 92 -1.18 -0.45 -8.60
C ARG A 92 -1.73 -1.07 -7.31
N THR A 93 -2.90 -0.61 -6.90
CA THR A 93 -3.65 -1.16 -5.78
C THR A 93 -4.38 -2.43 -6.19
N ILE A 94 -4.66 -3.30 -5.23
CA ILE A 94 -5.49 -4.48 -5.47
C ILE A 94 -6.96 -4.07 -5.46
N GLY A 95 -7.68 -4.35 -6.55
CA GLY A 95 -9.09 -4.01 -6.72
C GLY A 95 -9.36 -2.52 -6.99
N ASP A 96 -10.63 -2.22 -7.27
CA ASP A 96 -11.08 -0.88 -7.68
C ASP A 96 -11.40 0.04 -6.48
N PHE A 97 -11.53 -0.51 -5.27
CA PHE A 97 -12.04 0.18 -4.09
C PHE A 97 -10.94 0.70 -3.14
N GLY A 98 -9.72 0.90 -3.63
CA GLY A 98 -8.62 1.52 -2.89
C GLY A 98 -7.54 0.54 -2.42
N ASP A 99 -6.78 0.95 -1.39
CA ASP A 99 -5.68 0.14 -0.85
C ASP A 99 -6.23 -1.10 -0.12
N MET A 100 -5.79 -2.28 -0.53
CA MET A 100 -5.98 -3.50 0.26
C MET A 100 -4.99 -3.51 1.42
N ILE A 101 -5.50 -3.29 2.63
CA ILE A 101 -4.69 -3.21 3.86
C ILE A 101 -4.84 -4.52 4.64
N LEU A 102 -3.72 -5.20 4.87
CA LEU A 102 -3.65 -6.50 5.54
C LEU A 102 -2.59 -6.48 6.65
N ARG A 103 -2.66 -7.44 7.56
CA ARG A 103 -1.53 -7.70 8.48
C ARG A 103 -0.37 -8.32 7.69
N LEU A 104 0.83 -8.31 8.25
CA LEU A 104 2.02 -8.80 7.54
C LEU A 104 1.85 -10.24 7.04
N ASP A 105 1.47 -11.17 7.90
CA ASP A 105 1.30 -12.58 7.52
C ASP A 105 0.18 -12.75 6.49
N ASP A 106 -0.98 -12.13 6.71
CA ASP A 106 -2.10 -12.17 5.76
C ASP A 106 -1.72 -11.59 4.39
N ALA A 107 -0.89 -10.54 4.37
CA ALA A 107 -0.39 -9.93 3.13
C ALA A 107 0.56 -10.87 2.39
N LEU A 108 1.44 -11.55 3.12
CA LEU A 108 2.38 -12.50 2.55
C LEU A 108 1.66 -13.73 1.99
N ASP A 109 0.68 -14.27 2.73
CA ASP A 109 -0.17 -15.36 2.26
C ASP A 109 -0.99 -14.96 1.03
N PHE A 110 -1.57 -13.75 1.02
CA PHE A 110 -2.29 -13.23 -0.13
C PHE A 110 -1.40 -13.11 -1.38
N ILE A 111 -0.15 -12.70 -1.21
CA ILE A 111 0.84 -12.62 -2.30
C ILE A 111 1.22 -14.02 -2.77
N ALA A 112 1.48 -14.98 -1.86
CA ALA A 112 1.84 -16.35 -2.22
C ALA A 112 0.73 -17.04 -3.02
N VAL A 113 -0.51 -16.98 -2.53
CA VAL A 113 -1.66 -17.61 -3.17
C VAL A 113 -2.01 -16.94 -4.50
N ASP A 114 -1.76 -15.64 -4.62
CA ASP A 114 -2.10 -14.80 -5.78
C ASP A 114 -3.51 -15.06 -6.32
N PRO A 115 -4.56 -14.90 -5.49
CA PRO A 115 -5.93 -15.22 -5.89
C PRO A 115 -6.43 -14.36 -7.05
N MET A 116 -5.80 -13.20 -7.29
CA MET A 116 -6.13 -12.28 -8.38
C MET A 116 -5.27 -12.50 -9.64
N GLY A 117 -4.27 -13.39 -9.58
CA GLY A 117 -3.36 -13.67 -10.69
C GLY A 117 -2.57 -12.45 -11.16
N CYS A 118 -2.13 -11.59 -10.25
CA CYS A 118 -1.51 -10.30 -10.55
C CYS A 118 -0.04 -10.17 -10.10
N PHE A 119 0.45 -11.10 -9.26
CA PHE A 119 1.81 -11.05 -8.71
C PHE A 119 2.78 -11.90 -9.52
N TRP A 120 2.37 -13.12 -9.91
CA TRP A 120 3.29 -14.10 -10.51
C TRP A 120 3.21 -14.23 -12.03
N LEU A 121 2.57 -13.27 -12.70
CA LEU A 121 2.54 -13.15 -14.16
C LEU A 121 3.92 -12.92 -14.78
#